data_AF-A0A4W6DK53-F1
#
_entry.id   AF-A0A4W6DK53-F1
#
_cell.length_a   1.000
_cell.length_b   1.000
_cell.length_c   1.000
_cell.angle_alpha   90.00
_cell.angle_beta   90.00
_cell.angle_gamma   90.00
#
_symmetry.space_group_name_H-M   'P 1'
#
loop_
_entity.id
_entity.type
_entity.pdbx_description
1 polymer ?
#
loop_
_entity_poly.entity_id
_entity_poly.type
_entity_poly.pdbx_seq_one_letter_code
_entity_poly.pdbx_strand_id
1 'polypeptide(L)'
;MDKNLETDNLEMRLQALESRVYGERRNKSGKPVKCAESLARIQAGLTNTANKRERVKILHKKIEDLLKYLDPQFTDHITVPDAMKLEFILAEEDFLLSQAALLEQVSSLQPLLDSTYIRDVPEHATKLQRLSQIHIKEQVTARSHFLSLFASHCHCLVYSYMFFYRTKLKLSPRK
;
A
#
# COMPACT_ATOMS: atom_id res chain seq x y z
N MET A 1 17.81 8.14 -10.11
CA MET A 1 19.02 8.53 -9.36
C MET A 1 19.33 7.55 -8.21
N ASP A 2 18.38 6.75 -7.74
CA ASP A 2 18.59 5.79 -6.63
C ASP A 2 19.60 4.67 -6.89
N LYS A 3 19.69 4.16 -8.12
CA LYS A 3 20.64 3.06 -8.44
C LYS A 3 22.11 3.42 -8.18
N ASN A 4 22.46 4.69 -8.34
CA ASN A 4 23.84 5.15 -8.09
C ASN A 4 24.16 5.15 -6.59
N LEU A 5 23.18 5.51 -5.74
CA LEU A 5 23.35 5.48 -4.28
C LEU A 5 23.49 4.05 -3.75
N GLU A 6 22.76 3.09 -4.32
CA GLU A 6 22.91 1.68 -3.97
C GLU A 6 24.27 1.12 -4.38
N THR A 7 24.77 1.46 -5.57
CA THR A 7 26.10 1.05 -6.01
C THR A 7 27.20 1.70 -5.18
N ASP A 8 27.07 2.98 -4.84
CA ASP A 8 28.03 3.71 -4.01
C ASP A 8 28.05 3.15 -2.57
N ASN A 9 26.90 2.75 -2.03
CA ASN A 9 26.81 2.08 -0.73
C ASN A 9 27.50 0.70 -0.75
N LEU A 10 27.28 -0.08 -1.82
CA LEU A 10 27.94 -1.36 -2.00
C LEU A 10 29.46 -1.19 -2.12
N GLU A 11 29.91 -0.22 -2.91
CA GLU A 11 31.33 0.08 -3.11
C GLU A 11 32.01 0.47 -1.78
N MET A 12 31.36 1.32 -0.98
CA MET A 12 31.86 1.72 0.34
C MET A 12 31.98 0.52 1.30
N ARG A 13 30.97 -0.36 1.31
CA ARG A 13 30.98 -1.58 2.14
C ARG A 13 32.05 -2.56 1.67
N LEU A 14 32.24 -2.69 0.36
CA LEU A 14 33.24 -3.56 -0.24
C LEU A 14 34.65 -3.05 0.09
N GLN A 15 34.90 -1.74 -0.04
CA GLN A 15 36.15 -1.11 0.34
C GLN A 15 36.45 -1.27 1.85
N ALA A 16 35.44 -1.16 2.71
CA ALA A 16 35.57 -1.40 4.14
C ALA A 16 35.87 -2.88 4.47
N LEU A 17 35.35 -3.84 3.69
CA LEU A 17 35.67 -5.25 3.82
C LEU A 17 37.08 -5.54 3.33
N GLU A 18 37.48 -4.98 2.20
CA GLU A 18 38.83 -5.14 1.65
C GLU A 18 39.89 -4.56 2.59
N SER A 19 39.66 -3.38 3.16
CA SER A 19 40.58 -2.78 4.13
C SER A 19 40.70 -3.61 5.41
N ARG A 20 39.62 -4.24 5.89
CA ARG A 20 39.65 -5.13 7.05
C ARG A 20 40.34 -6.46 6.80
N VAL A 21 40.22 -7.02 5.59
CA VAL A 21 40.80 -8.34 5.24
C VAL A 21 42.26 -8.22 4.78
N TYR A 22 42.59 -7.21 3.98
CA TYR A 22 43.92 -7.04 3.40
C TYR A 22 44.77 -5.97 4.11
N GLY A 23 44.17 -5.14 4.97
CA GLY A 23 44.84 -4.06 5.69
C GLY A 23 45.23 -2.88 4.79
N GLU A 24 45.71 -1.79 5.40
CA GLU A 24 46.26 -0.59 4.74
C GLU A 24 47.44 -0.93 3.78
N ARG A 25 48.11 -2.06 4.05
CA ARG A 25 49.17 -2.59 3.20
C ARG A 25 48.58 -3.69 2.32
N ARG A 26 48.06 -3.31 1.14
CA ARG A 26 47.96 -4.24 0.01
C ARG A 26 49.29 -4.98 -0.09
N ASN A 27 49.27 -6.27 0.25
CA ASN A 27 50.46 -7.12 0.22
C ASN A 27 51.12 -6.94 -1.16
N LYS A 28 52.31 -6.31 -1.18
CA LYS A 28 53.12 -6.07 -2.40
C LYS A 28 53.53 -7.37 -3.11
N SER A 29 53.13 -8.53 -2.59
CA SER A 29 53.52 -9.87 -3.04
C SER A 29 52.43 -10.61 -3.81
N GLY A 30 51.28 -10.00 -4.12
CA GLY A 30 50.26 -10.58 -5.02
C GLY A 30 49.64 -11.91 -4.58
N LYS A 31 49.92 -12.37 -3.36
CA LYS A 31 49.41 -13.63 -2.82
C LYS A 31 48.13 -13.36 -2.04
N PRO A 32 47.03 -14.11 -2.31
CA PRO A 32 45.80 -13.99 -1.55
C PRO A 32 46.09 -14.33 -0.08
N VAL A 33 45.61 -13.49 0.85
CA VAL A 33 45.77 -13.74 2.28
C VAL A 33 44.94 -14.97 2.61
N LYS A 34 45.60 -16.07 2.99
CA LYS A 34 44.94 -17.31 3.38
C LYS A 34 44.34 -17.21 4.80
N CYS A 35 43.41 -16.28 5.01
CA CYS A 35 42.76 -16.05 6.30
C CYS A 35 42.09 -17.32 6.82
N ALA A 36 41.40 -18.07 5.95
CA ALA A 36 40.73 -19.31 6.32
C ALA A 36 41.70 -20.38 6.84
N GLU A 37 42.86 -20.56 6.19
CA GLU A 37 43.85 -21.58 6.58
C GLU A 37 44.53 -21.20 7.91
N SER A 38 44.84 -19.91 8.10
CA SER A 38 45.39 -19.39 9.36
C SER A 38 44.39 -19.45 10.51
N LEU A 39 43.13 -19.11 10.26
CA LEU A 39 42.04 -19.24 11.23
C LEU A 39 41.79 -20.69 11.61
N ALA A 40 41.80 -21.62 10.64
CA ALA A 40 41.67 -23.04 10.90
C ALA A 40 42.81 -23.58 11.78
N ARG A 41 44.06 -23.13 11.54
CA ARG A 41 45.20 -23.47 12.41
C ARG A 41 45.04 -22.93 13.82
N ILE A 42 44.61 -21.68 13.97
CA ILE A 42 44.38 -21.07 15.28
C ILE A 42 43.25 -21.80 16.03
N GLN A 43 42.14 -22.08 15.35
CA GLN A 43 41.01 -22.83 15.90
C GLN A 43 41.41 -24.23 16.35
N ALA A 44 42.21 -24.95 15.55
CA ALA A 44 42.73 -26.26 15.92
C ALA A 44 43.66 -26.18 17.15
N GLY A 45 44.55 -25.18 17.21
CA GLY A 45 45.42 -24.94 18.36
C GLY A 45 44.64 -24.59 19.64
N LEU A 46 43.60 -23.77 19.50
CA LEU A 46 42.72 -23.36 20.59
C LEU A 46 41.87 -24.55 21.09
N THR A 47 41.31 -25.35 20.20
CA THR A 47 40.54 -26.57 20.53
C THR A 47 41.42 -27.59 21.25
N ASN A 48 42.65 -27.80 20.78
CA ASN A 48 43.61 -28.69 21.42
C ASN A 48 44.03 -28.20 22.81
N THR A 49 44.15 -26.88 23.00
CA THR A 49 44.49 -26.27 24.30
C THR A 49 43.31 -26.30 25.26
N ALA A 50 42.10 -26.04 24.76
CA ALA A 50 40.86 -26.13 25.53
C ALA A 50 40.59 -27.56 26.00
N ASN A 51 40.86 -28.58 25.17
CA ASN A 51 40.69 -29.98 25.53
C ASN A 51 41.76 -30.48 26.53
N LYS A 52 42.97 -29.91 26.53
CA LYS A 52 44.03 -30.27 27.49
C LYS A 52 43.90 -29.55 28.84
N ARG A 53 43.14 -28.45 28.91
CA ARG A 53 42.93 -27.67 30.14
C ARG A 53 41.44 -27.47 30.39
N GLU A 54 40.87 -28.29 31.29
CA GLU A 54 39.45 -28.23 31.68
C GLU A 54 38.97 -26.80 32.04
N ARG A 55 39.85 -26.00 32.66
CA ARG A 55 39.57 -24.58 33.00
C ARG A 55 39.35 -23.69 31.76
N VAL A 56 40.06 -23.93 30.66
CA VAL A 56 39.93 -23.17 29.40
C VAL A 56 38.63 -23.55 28.68
N LYS A 57 38.25 -24.83 28.74
CA LYS A 57 36.95 -25.32 28.23
C LYS A 57 35.76 -24.70 28.95
N ILE A 58 35.84 -24.58 30.29
CA ILE A 58 34.81 -23.90 31.09
C ILE A 58 34.73 -22.42 30.74
N LEU A 59 35.87 -21.75 30.56
CA LEU A 59 35.91 -20.34 30.17
C LEU A 59 35.33 -20.11 28.76
N HIS A 60 35.63 -20.97 27.78
CA HIS A 60 35.02 -20.88 26.45
C HIS A 60 33.48 -21.00 26.50
N LYS A 61 32.95 -21.95 27.27
CA LYS A 61 31.49 -22.06 27.48
C LYS A 61 30.91 -20.84 28.18
N LYS A 62 31.58 -20.32 29.20
CA LYS A 62 31.15 -19.10 29.89
C LYS A 62 31.16 -17.87 29.00
N ILE A 63 32.11 -17.75 28.06
CA ILE A 63 32.14 -16.66 27.08
C ILE A 63 30.95 -16.76 26.13
N GLU A 64 30.64 -17.97 25.63
CA GLU A 64 29.46 -18.19 24.78
C GLU A 64 28.15 -17.89 25.54
N ASP A 65 28.05 -18.29 26.81
CA ASP A 65 26.88 -17.99 27.63
C ASP A 65 26.79 -16.49 27.97
N LEU A 66 27.89 -15.83 28.30
CA LEU A 66 27.93 -14.38 28.53
C LEU A 66 27.59 -13.58 27.27
N LEU A 67 27.98 -14.05 26.09
CA LEU A 67 27.58 -13.44 24.81
C LEU A 67 26.07 -13.50 24.59
N LYS A 68 25.38 -14.55 25.06
CA LYS A 68 23.91 -14.63 25.04
C LYS A 68 23.27 -13.61 25.99
N TYR A 69 23.87 -13.41 27.17
CA TYR A 69 23.39 -12.43 28.15
C TYR A 69 23.72 -10.98 27.77
N LEU A 70 24.70 -10.76 26.89
CA LEU A 70 25.08 -9.45 26.36
C LEU A 70 24.28 -9.04 25.12
N ASP A 71 23.42 -9.92 24.59
CA ASP A 71 22.51 -9.55 23.51
C ASP A 71 21.41 -8.63 24.08
N PRO A 72 21.30 -7.36 23.61
CA PRO A 72 20.26 -6.44 24.05
C PRO A 72 18.86 -7.04 23.92
N GLN A 73 18.65 -7.91 22.91
CA GLN A 73 17.37 -8.59 22.68
C GLN A 73 16.98 -9.56 23.81
N PHE A 74 17.94 -10.04 24.60
CA PHE A 74 17.66 -10.94 25.73
C PHE A 74 17.31 -10.19 27.02
N THR A 75 17.82 -8.96 27.18
CA THR A 75 17.57 -8.15 28.38
C THR A 75 16.23 -7.42 28.28
N ASP A 76 15.80 -7.03 27.09
CA ASP A 76 14.52 -6.36 26.85
C ASP A 76 13.30 -7.27 27.08
N HIS A 77 13.48 -8.59 27.01
CA HIS A 77 12.42 -9.57 27.24
C HIS A 77 12.38 -10.14 28.66
N ILE A 78 13.41 -9.90 29.48
CA ILE A 78 13.46 -10.43 30.85
C ILE A 78 13.09 -9.30 31.81
N THR A 79 11.84 -9.38 32.24
CA THR A 79 11.31 -8.76 33.45
C THR A 79 11.10 -7.26 33.37
N VAL A 80 10.02 -6.85 32.69
CA VAL A 80 9.18 -5.81 33.28
C VAL A 80 8.76 -6.36 34.66
N PRO A 81 9.23 -5.80 35.78
CA PRO A 81 8.87 -6.30 37.10
C PRO A 81 7.35 -6.24 37.29
N ASP A 82 6.75 -7.16 38.05
CA ASP A 82 5.29 -7.21 38.17
C ASP A 82 4.68 -5.92 38.74
N ALA A 83 5.43 -5.19 39.58
CA ALA A 83 5.05 -3.85 40.02
C ALA A 83 4.95 -2.85 38.85
N MET A 84 5.87 -2.90 37.89
CA MET A 84 5.86 -2.03 36.71
C MET A 84 4.74 -2.41 35.73
N LYS A 85 4.39 -3.70 35.62
CA LYS A 85 3.22 -4.13 34.82
C LYS A 85 1.93 -3.55 35.40
N LEU A 86 1.79 -3.54 36.73
CA LEU A 86 0.62 -2.97 37.38
C LEU A 86 0.51 -1.46 37.11
N GLU A 87 1.59 -0.71 37.31
CA GLU A 87 1.61 0.72 37.01
C GLU A 87 1.33 1.02 35.53
N PHE A 88 1.83 0.17 34.62
CA PHE A 88 1.56 0.30 33.19
C PHE A 88 0.09 0.07 32.87
N ILE A 89 -0.52 -0.98 33.44
CA ILE A 89 -1.95 -1.28 33.24
C ILE A 89 -2.84 -0.15 33.80
N LEU A 90 -2.50 0.38 34.97
CA LEU A 90 -3.25 1.49 35.57
C LEU A 90 -3.08 2.79 34.80
N ALA A 91 -1.87 3.09 34.33
CA ALA A 91 -1.61 4.27 33.51
C ALA A 91 -2.28 4.19 32.13
N GLU A 92 -2.43 2.98 31.57
CA GLU A 92 -3.07 2.74 30.28
C GLU A 92 -4.56 2.34 30.38
N GLU A 93 -5.16 2.37 31.57
CA GLU A 93 -6.54 1.92 31.79
C GLU A 93 -7.53 2.64 30.86
N ASP A 94 -7.47 3.97 30.81
CA ASP A 94 -8.33 4.79 29.95
C ASP A 94 -8.10 4.49 28.46
N PHE A 95 -6.85 4.25 28.07
CA PHE A 95 -6.50 3.92 26.69
C PHE A 95 -7.08 2.55 26.30
N LEU A 96 -6.91 1.53 27.15
CA LEU A 96 -7.45 0.19 26.93
C LEU A 96 -8.98 0.20 26.86
N LEU A 97 -9.65 0.94 27.75
CA LEU A 97 -11.10 1.09 27.74
C LEU A 97 -11.58 1.78 26.46
N SER A 98 -10.91 2.85 26.04
CA SER A 98 -11.25 3.55 24.80
C SER A 98 -11.10 2.66 23.56
N GLN A 99 -10.05 1.85 23.53
CA GLN A 99 -9.78 0.93 22.42
C GLN A 99 -10.78 -0.24 22.42
N ALA A 100 -11.14 -0.78 23.58
CA ALA A 100 -12.17 -1.80 23.70
C ALA A 100 -13.54 -1.30 23.22
N ALA A 101 -13.94 -0.10 23.63
CA ALA A 101 -15.19 0.52 23.18
C ALA A 101 -15.20 0.77 21.66
N LEU A 102 -14.08 1.21 21.08
CA LEU A 102 -13.96 1.38 19.64
C LEU A 102 -14.03 0.04 18.90
N LEU A 103 -13.39 -1.00 19.44
CA LEU A 103 -13.39 -2.33 18.84
C LEU A 103 -14.79 -2.97 18.91
N GLU A 104 -15.54 -2.73 19.99
CA GLU A 104 -16.94 -3.13 20.09
C GLU A 104 -17.82 -2.41 19.05
N GLN A 105 -17.59 -1.11 18.83
CA GLN A 105 -18.26 -0.38 17.74
C GLN A 105 -17.93 -0.99 16.38
N VAL A 106 -16.65 -1.28 16.09
CA VAL A 106 -16.26 -1.91 14.83
C VAL A 106 -16.88 -3.30 14.68
N SER A 107 -16.91 -4.11 15.74
CA SER A 107 -17.58 -5.41 15.77
C SER A 107 -19.08 -5.30 15.47
N SER A 108 -19.75 -4.28 16.02
CA SER A 108 -21.17 -4.02 15.76
C SER A 108 -21.46 -3.60 14.31
N LEU A 109 -20.48 -2.98 13.63
CA LEU A 109 -20.59 -2.52 12.25
C LEU A 109 -20.19 -3.60 11.23
N GLN A 110 -19.47 -4.64 11.65
CA GLN A 110 -19.12 -5.80 10.82
C GLN A 110 -20.32 -6.43 10.09
N PRO A 111 -21.47 -6.71 10.73
CA PRO A 111 -22.64 -7.28 10.05
C PRO A 111 -23.32 -6.33 9.05
N LEU A 112 -23.03 -5.02 9.08
CA LEU A 112 -23.55 -4.09 8.08
C LEU A 112 -22.83 -4.25 6.73
N LEU A 113 -21.56 -4.65 6.74
CA LEU A 113 -20.81 -4.94 5.52
C LEU A 113 -21.34 -6.19 4.81
N ASP A 114 -21.85 -7.15 5.59
CA ASP A 114 -22.51 -8.36 5.08
C ASP A 114 -23.99 -8.14 4.74
N SER A 115 -24.51 -6.93 4.93
CA SER A 115 -25.92 -6.65 4.66
C SER A 115 -26.24 -6.84 3.18
N THR A 116 -27.39 -7.48 2.93
CA THR A 116 -27.88 -7.77 1.58
C THR A 116 -28.01 -6.51 0.74
N TYR A 117 -28.23 -5.35 1.36
CA TYR A 117 -28.29 -4.05 0.69
C TYR A 117 -27.02 -3.69 -0.07
N ILE A 118 -25.82 -4.01 0.45
CA ILE A 118 -24.54 -3.76 -0.24
C ILE A 118 -24.32 -4.81 -1.34
N ARG A 119 -24.71 -6.06 -1.08
CA ARG A 119 -24.57 -7.17 -2.04
C ARG A 119 -25.50 -7.04 -3.25
N ASP A 120 -26.70 -6.52 -3.04
CA ASP A 120 -27.75 -6.43 -4.06
C ASP A 120 -27.67 -5.10 -4.86
N VAL A 121 -26.70 -4.21 -4.57
CA VAL A 121 -26.45 -2.97 -5.33
C VAL A 121 -26.29 -3.21 -6.83
N PRO A 122 -25.55 -4.24 -7.31
CA PRO A 122 -25.43 -4.48 -8.75
C PRO A 122 -26.79 -4.82 -9.39
N GLU A 123 -27.66 -5.56 -8.70
CA GLU A 123 -28.97 -5.91 -9.22
C GLU A 123 -29.87 -4.66 -9.35
N HIS A 124 -29.86 -3.80 -8.34
CA HIS A 124 -30.60 -2.54 -8.37
C HIS A 124 -30.03 -1.56 -9.42
N ALA A 125 -28.71 -1.51 -9.59
CA ALA A 125 -28.06 -0.71 -10.61
C ALA A 125 -28.47 -1.14 -12.03
N THR A 126 -28.58 -2.43 -12.30
CA THR A 126 -29.04 -2.92 -13.62
C THR A 126 -30.51 -2.57 -13.88
N LYS A 127 -31.38 -2.65 -12.87
CA LYS A 127 -32.79 -2.23 -12.99
C LYS A 127 -32.89 -0.72 -13.24
N LEU A 128 -32.12 0.08 -12.52
CA LEU A 128 -32.06 1.53 -12.69
C LEU A 128 -31.48 1.94 -14.06
N GLN A 129 -30.45 1.23 -14.55
CA GLN A 129 -29.90 1.45 -15.88
C GLN A 129 -30.93 1.16 -16.98
N ARG A 130 -31.72 0.09 -16.85
CA ARG A 130 -32.82 -0.21 -17.78
C ARG A 130 -33.89 0.88 -17.76
N LEU A 131 -34.29 1.32 -16.57
CA LEU A 131 -35.24 2.44 -16.41
C LEU A 131 -34.71 3.72 -17.03
N SER A 132 -33.43 4.05 -16.82
CA SER A 132 -32.77 5.21 -17.43
C SER A 132 -32.79 5.13 -18.97
N GLN A 133 -32.50 3.96 -19.55
CA GLN A 133 -32.60 3.77 -21.00
C GLN A 133 -34.02 3.94 -21.54
N ILE A 134 -35.03 3.45 -20.81
CA ILE A 134 -36.44 3.63 -21.20
C ILE A 134 -36.81 5.12 -21.12
N HIS A 135 -36.45 5.79 -20.04
CA HIS A 135 -36.72 7.22 -19.86
C HIS A 135 -36.10 8.08 -20.95
N ILE A 136 -34.84 7.80 -21.32
CA ILE A 136 -34.16 8.49 -22.44
C ILE A 136 -34.91 8.23 -23.76
N LYS A 137 -35.33 6.98 -24.01
CA LYS A 137 -36.10 6.65 -25.23
C LYS A 137 -37.42 7.42 -25.28
N GLU A 138 -38.19 7.41 -24.21
CA GLU A 138 -39.47 8.14 -24.13
C GLU A 138 -39.28 9.64 -24.33
N GLN A 139 -38.25 10.23 -23.70
CA GLN A 139 -37.94 11.65 -23.83
C GLN A 139 -37.52 12.02 -25.26
N VAL A 140 -36.69 11.20 -25.91
CA VAL A 140 -36.26 11.41 -27.30
C VAL A 140 -37.42 11.25 -28.27
N THR A 141 -38.28 10.26 -28.07
CA THR A 141 -39.47 10.04 -28.91
C THR A 141 -40.46 11.18 -28.77
N ALA A 142 -40.81 11.58 -27.55
CA ALA A 142 -41.72 12.70 -27.30
C ALA A 142 -41.17 14.01 -27.88
N ARG A 143 -39.88 14.29 -27.70
CA ARG A 143 -39.20 15.46 -28.26
C ARG A 143 -39.18 15.44 -29.79
N SER A 144 -38.88 14.30 -30.40
CA SER A 144 -38.88 14.15 -31.87
C SER A 144 -40.28 14.34 -32.45
N HIS A 145 -41.31 13.79 -31.79
CA HIS A 145 -42.69 13.95 -32.22
C HIS A 145 -43.13 15.42 -32.15
N PHE A 146 -42.78 16.12 -31.06
CA PHE A 146 -43.04 17.56 -30.93
C PHE A 146 -42.31 18.40 -32.00
N LEU A 147 -41.03 18.11 -32.29
CA LEU A 147 -40.29 18.78 -33.35
C LEU A 147 -40.93 18.55 -34.73
N SER A 148 -41.41 17.34 -35.03
CA SER A 148 -42.07 17.04 -36.30
C SER A 148 -43.41 17.77 -36.47
N LEU A 149 -44.23 17.83 -35.41
CA LEU A 149 -45.47 18.61 -35.41
C LEU A 149 -45.19 20.10 -35.62
N PHE A 150 -44.18 20.63 -34.90
CA PHE A 150 -43.79 22.03 -35.02
C PHE A 150 -43.27 22.34 -36.44
N ALA A 151 -42.41 21.49 -37.00
CA ALA A 151 -41.91 21.63 -38.37
C ALA A 151 -43.05 21.60 -39.40
N SER A 152 -44.00 20.66 -39.26
CA SER A 152 -45.17 20.58 -40.13
C SER A 152 -46.06 21.82 -40.03
N HIS A 153 -46.27 22.33 -38.81
CA HIS A 153 -47.08 23.52 -38.58
C HIS A 153 -46.41 24.79 -39.16
N CYS A 154 -45.09 24.95 -38.96
CA CYS A 154 -44.32 26.02 -39.57
C CYS A 154 -44.35 25.95 -41.11
N HIS A 155 -44.21 24.76 -41.68
CA HIS A 155 -44.32 24.57 -43.13
C HIS A 155 -45.71 24.96 -43.65
N CYS A 156 -46.80 24.54 -42.99
CA CYS A 156 -48.15 24.98 -43.33
C CYS A 156 -48.31 26.50 -43.27
N LEU A 157 -47.84 27.16 -42.20
CA LEU A 157 -47.92 28.62 -42.07
C LEU A 157 -47.15 29.34 -43.17
N VAL A 158 -45.93 28.89 -43.50
CA VAL A 158 -45.13 29.47 -44.59
C VAL A 158 -45.82 29.31 -45.94
N TYR A 159 -46.42 28.14 -46.20
CA TYR A 159 -47.18 27.91 -47.44
C TYR A 159 -48.44 28.77 -47.52
N SER A 160 -49.20 28.89 -46.44
CA SER A 160 -50.37 29.77 -46.38
C SER A 160 -49.97 31.23 -46.56
N TYR A 161 -48.86 31.66 -45.96
CA TYR A 161 -48.35 33.03 -46.11
C TYR A 161 -47.86 33.31 -47.53
N MET A 162 -47.08 32.42 -48.14
CA MET A 162 -46.67 32.53 -49.54
C MET A 162 -47.86 32.52 -50.49
N PHE A 163 -48.87 31.68 -50.25
CA PHE A 163 -50.10 31.67 -51.03
C PHE A 163 -50.87 32.99 -50.92
N PHE A 164 -50.98 33.55 -49.71
CA PHE A 164 -51.61 34.85 -49.47
C PHE A 164 -50.84 36.02 -50.14
N TYR A 165 -49.51 36.01 -50.09
CA TYR A 165 -48.69 37.00 -50.78
C TYR A 165 -48.78 36.87 -52.30
N ARG A 166 -48.82 35.64 -52.83
CA ARG A 166 -48.97 35.38 -54.27
C ARG A 166 -50.35 35.76 -54.81
N THR A 167 -51.41 35.61 -54.03
CA THR A 167 -52.75 36.09 -54.40
C THR A 167 -52.86 37.61 -54.27
N LYS A 168 -52.25 38.23 -53.24
CA LYS A 168 -52.16 39.69 -53.13
C LYS A 168 -51.34 40.34 -54.26
N LEU A 169 -50.24 39.74 -54.71
CA LEU A 169 -49.47 40.27 -55.85
C LEU A 169 -50.22 40.19 -57.20
N LYS A 170 -51.18 39.27 -57.33
CA LYS A 170 -52.11 39.21 -58.49
C LYS A 170 -53.24 40.23 -58.43
N LEU A 171 -53.47 40.82 -57.26
CA LEU A 171 -54.48 41.85 -56.98
C LEU A 171 -53.87 43.24 -56.76
N SER A 172 -52.65 43.48 -57.24
CA SER A 172 -52.13 44.84 -57.40
C SER A 172 -52.65 45.41 -58.72
N PRO A 173 -53.56 46.41 -58.71
CA PRO A 173 -53.98 47.06 -59.93
C PRO A 173 -52.79 47.80 -60.53
N ARG A 174 -52.58 47.63 -61.84
CA ARG A 174 -51.88 48.63 -62.64
C ARG A 174 -52.61 49.96 -62.38
N LYS A 175 -51.92 50.89 -61.72
CA LYS A 175 -52.14 52.30 -62.02
C LYS A 175 -51.54 52.60 -63.39
#